data_AF-A0A7S1R0Z1-F1
#
_entry.id   AF-A0A7S1R0Z1-F1
#
_cell.length_a   1.000
_cell.length_b   1.000
_cell.length_c   1.000
_cell.angle_alpha   90.00
_cell.angle_beta   90.00
_cell.angle_gamma   90.00
#
_symmetry.space_group_name_H-M   'P 1'
#
loop_
_entity.id
_entity.type
_entity.pdbx_description
1 polymer ?
#
loop_
_entity_poly.entity_id
_entity_poly.type
_entity_poly.pdbx_seq_one_letter_code
_entity_poly.pdbx_strand_id
1 'polypeptide(L)'
;WWTVYVAARSVSVVAPPPSVPCVVPDDALSQMANVQDATIDFDGCRDAYVGEGTFAMCRDLRSLTVVSLGDTATFADGFARHCDALRRVEFSARARQGIREIGWSFLAQLRLTEIDLSDMTELTSIGMGFMSHCPELRNVRMHNLPRLTTVDDSFLGYGASLEVFDWAGWDSLTTTGPMFLCYARALRRIDFSAAAASLQAIGEKTLIHCDKLECVEGLTALRHLRRIGDDFLFHAVTLTELEVAGIPELRWLGSQFAAECWSLRRLAVRDTPQLQEVGRGFG
;
A
#
# COMPACT_ATOMS: atom_id res chain seq x y z
N TRP A 1 20.46 1.27 24.27
CA TRP A 1 20.17 -0.11 24.73
C TRP A 1 18.66 -0.27 24.75
N TRP A 2 18.10 -0.99 23.79
CA TRP A 2 16.70 -1.42 23.78
C TRP A 2 16.64 -2.81 24.44
N THR A 3 15.50 -3.18 25.03
CA THR A 3 15.40 -4.41 25.83
C THR A 3 14.66 -5.48 25.04
N VAL A 4 15.33 -6.61 24.83
CA VAL A 4 14.76 -7.80 24.18
C VAL A 4 14.64 -8.91 25.20
N TYR A 5 13.43 -9.46 25.31
CA TYR A 5 13.18 -10.70 26.01
C TYR A 5 12.98 -11.81 24.98
N VAL A 6 13.82 -12.84 25.06
CA VAL A 6 13.65 -14.06 24.27
C VAL A 6 13.19 -15.16 25.22
N ALA A 7 12.02 -15.73 24.96
CA ALA A 7 11.45 -16.81 25.75
C ALA A 7 10.91 -17.91 24.83
N ALA A 8 11.47 -19.12 24.94
CA ALA A 8 11.14 -20.25 24.07
C ALA A 8 11.31 -19.93 22.57
N ARG A 9 10.20 -19.68 21.86
CA ARG A 9 10.15 -19.32 20.43
C ARG A 9 9.55 -17.94 20.21
N SER A 10 9.54 -17.10 21.25
CA SER A 10 8.94 -15.77 21.19
C SER A 10 9.97 -14.71 21.54
N VAL A 11 9.88 -13.56 20.86
CA VAL A 11 10.69 -12.39 21.13
C VAL A 11 9.78 -11.20 21.47
N SER A 12 10.13 -10.48 22.53
CA SER A 12 9.43 -9.27 22.94
C SER A 12 10.43 -8.12 23.01
N VAL A 13 10.17 -7.08 22.23
CA VAL A 13 10.91 -5.82 22.21
C VAL A 13 10.13 -4.82 23.03
N VAL A 14 10.70 -4.38 24.15
CA VAL A 14 10.00 -3.48 25.07
C VAL A 14 10.68 -2.13 25.19
N ALA A 15 9.91 -1.15 25.68
CA ALA A 15 10.41 0.18 26.00
C ALA A 15 11.68 0.09 26.88
N PRO A 16 12.75 0.81 26.50
CA PRO A 16 13.91 0.94 27.38
C PRO A 16 13.57 1.88 28.57
N PRO A 17 14.49 2.02 29.55
CA PRO A 17 14.31 2.99 30.63
C PRO A 17 14.07 4.43 30.11
N PRO A 18 13.33 5.30 30.84
CA PRO A 18 12.89 6.61 30.35
C PRO A 18 13.99 7.57 29.85
N SER A 19 15.25 7.33 30.21
CA SER A 19 16.41 8.12 29.77
C SER A 19 16.98 7.69 28.41
N VAL A 20 16.45 6.63 27.81
CA VAL A 20 16.96 6.02 26.58
C VAL A 20 15.91 6.16 25.47
N PRO A 21 16.31 6.59 24.25
CA PRO A 21 15.41 6.64 23.11
C PRO A 21 14.83 5.27 22.75
N CYS A 22 13.55 5.24 22.37
CA CYS A 22 12.86 4.02 21.94
C CYS A 22 13.20 3.68 20.50
N VAL A 23 14.40 3.15 20.31
CA VAL A 23 14.99 2.85 18.99
C VAL A 23 15.29 1.35 18.92
N VAL A 24 14.68 0.67 17.96
CA VAL A 24 15.16 -0.64 17.47
C VAL A 24 16.19 -0.35 16.37
N PRO A 25 17.45 -0.79 16.50
CA PRO A 25 18.44 -0.65 15.46
C PRO A 25 18.07 -1.41 14.19
N ASP A 26 18.69 -1.04 13.09
CA ASP A 26 18.55 -1.77 11.83
C ASP A 26 19.06 -3.21 11.98
N ASP A 27 18.38 -4.13 11.29
CA ASP A 27 18.58 -5.58 11.26
C ASP A 27 18.59 -6.27 12.63
N ALA A 28 18.11 -5.60 13.67
CA ALA A 28 18.26 -6.01 15.06
C ALA A 28 17.78 -7.44 15.37
N LEU A 29 16.71 -7.89 14.71
CA LEU A 29 16.14 -9.24 14.81
C LEU A 29 16.02 -9.91 13.43
N SER A 30 16.79 -9.42 12.45
CA SER A 30 16.82 -9.95 11.09
C SER A 30 17.35 -11.39 11.09
N GLN A 31 16.76 -12.25 10.26
CA GLN A 31 17.17 -13.65 10.05
C GLN A 31 17.16 -14.52 11.31
N MET A 32 16.47 -14.12 12.39
CA MET A 32 16.39 -14.94 13.59
C MET A 32 15.73 -16.28 13.29
N ALA A 33 16.46 -17.37 13.55
CA ALA A 33 15.95 -18.73 13.45
C ALA A 33 15.15 -19.11 14.70
N ASN A 34 14.17 -20.01 14.54
CA ASN A 34 13.35 -20.58 15.61
C ASN A 34 12.43 -19.62 16.37
N VAL A 35 12.31 -18.36 15.94
CA VAL A 35 11.37 -17.38 16.51
C VAL A 35 10.08 -17.44 15.71
N GLN A 36 8.99 -17.78 16.39
CA GLN A 36 7.65 -17.98 15.85
C GLN A 36 6.72 -16.83 16.16
N ASP A 37 6.94 -16.11 17.26
CA ASP A 37 6.10 -14.99 17.67
C ASP A 37 6.96 -13.79 18.04
N ALA A 38 6.57 -12.61 17.58
CA ALA A 38 7.23 -11.35 17.90
C ALA A 38 6.24 -10.34 18.47
N THR A 39 6.68 -9.56 19.45
CA THR A 39 5.90 -8.46 20.01
C THR A 39 6.75 -7.21 20.16
N ILE A 40 6.21 -6.04 19.78
CA ILE A 40 6.78 -4.72 20.09
C ILE A 40 5.83 -4.01 21.06
N ASP A 41 6.35 -3.59 22.21
CA ASP A 41 5.61 -2.80 23.20
C ASP A 41 6.46 -1.66 23.76
N PHE A 42 6.31 -0.49 23.15
CA PHE A 42 6.97 0.74 23.55
C PHE A 42 6.07 1.63 24.41
N ASP A 43 5.33 1.03 25.36
CA ASP A 43 4.56 1.79 26.34
C ASP A 43 5.44 2.80 27.10
N GLY A 44 4.92 4.01 27.28
CA GLY A 44 5.64 5.12 27.93
C GLY A 44 6.67 5.84 27.05
N CYS A 45 6.92 5.38 25.82
CA CYS A 45 7.73 6.12 24.85
C CYS A 45 6.98 7.34 24.32
N ARG A 46 7.69 8.43 24.05
CA ARG A 46 7.14 9.56 23.28
C ARG A 46 7.26 9.30 21.79
N ASP A 47 8.50 9.04 21.35
CA ASP A 47 8.84 8.82 19.96
C ASP A 47 9.52 7.46 19.83
N ALA A 48 9.09 6.68 18.84
CA ALA A 48 9.62 5.37 18.50
C ALA A 48 10.21 5.36 17.09
N TYR A 49 11.36 4.71 16.96
CA TYR A 49 11.92 4.35 15.67
C TYR A 49 12.15 2.85 15.61
N VAL A 50 11.56 2.19 14.62
CA VAL A 50 11.76 0.76 14.38
C VAL A 50 12.61 0.62 13.13
N GLY A 51 13.87 0.23 13.32
CA GLY A 51 14.91 0.22 12.29
C GLY A 51 14.67 -0.72 11.12
N GLU A 52 15.45 -0.50 10.07
CA GLU A 52 15.35 -1.23 8.81
C GLU A 52 15.45 -2.73 9.09
N GLY A 53 14.61 -3.53 8.44
CA GLY A 53 14.76 -4.97 8.45
C GLY A 53 14.61 -5.59 9.84
N THR A 54 13.97 -4.92 10.80
CA THR A 54 13.89 -5.36 12.20
C THR A 54 13.58 -6.86 12.30
N PHE A 55 12.59 -7.39 11.59
CA PHE A 55 12.26 -8.82 11.51
C PHE A 55 12.48 -9.42 10.12
N ALA A 56 13.25 -8.78 9.23
CA ALA A 56 13.43 -9.27 7.86
C ALA A 56 13.96 -10.71 7.84
N MET A 57 13.48 -11.51 6.89
CA MET A 57 13.94 -12.88 6.66
C MET A 57 13.82 -13.84 7.87
N CYS A 58 12.97 -13.53 8.85
CA CYS A 58 12.63 -14.45 9.94
C CYS A 58 11.74 -15.59 9.42
N ARG A 59 12.36 -16.64 8.87
CA ARG A 59 11.66 -17.72 8.14
C ARG A 59 10.70 -18.55 8.99
N ASP A 60 10.86 -18.56 10.32
CA ASP A 60 9.99 -19.28 11.24
C ASP A 60 8.90 -18.41 11.88
N LEU A 61 8.94 -17.08 11.69
CA LEU A 61 8.03 -16.13 12.32
C LEU A 61 6.63 -16.30 11.75
N ARG A 62 5.66 -16.58 12.62
CA ARG A 62 4.25 -16.86 12.27
C ARG A 62 3.32 -15.73 12.67
N SER A 63 3.62 -15.04 13.76
CA SER A 63 2.81 -13.97 14.32
C SER A 63 3.68 -12.78 14.72
N LEU A 64 3.23 -11.58 14.39
CA LEU A 64 3.83 -10.33 14.81
C LEU A 64 2.74 -9.42 15.39
N THR A 65 2.91 -8.95 16.62
CA THR A 65 1.98 -8.04 17.28
C THR A 65 2.68 -6.76 17.70
N VAL A 66 2.16 -5.61 17.29
CA VAL A 66 2.60 -4.29 17.75
C VAL A 66 1.57 -3.75 18.73
N VAL A 67 1.96 -3.66 20.00
CA VAL A 67 1.09 -3.30 21.12
C VAL A 67 1.08 -1.80 21.35
N SER A 68 2.24 -1.15 21.36
CA SER A 68 2.37 0.30 21.52
C SER A 68 3.67 0.78 20.87
N LEU A 69 3.66 2.01 20.35
CA LEU A 69 4.82 2.68 19.76
C LEU A 69 5.05 4.09 20.34
N GLY A 70 4.46 4.39 21.51
CA GLY A 70 4.42 5.76 22.02
C GLY A 70 3.45 6.68 21.28
N ASP A 71 3.67 7.98 21.39
CA ASP A 71 2.83 9.01 20.75
C ASP A 71 3.10 9.11 19.25
N THR A 72 4.33 8.81 18.83
CA THR A 72 4.78 8.97 17.44
C THR A 72 5.76 7.87 17.06
N ALA A 73 5.65 7.37 15.84
CA ALA A 73 6.42 6.22 15.39
C ALA A 73 6.71 6.26 13.90
N THR A 74 7.96 5.94 13.58
CA THR A 74 8.41 5.65 12.22
C THR A 74 8.87 4.20 12.14
N PHE A 75 8.32 3.47 11.17
CA PHE A 75 8.89 2.20 10.72
C PHE A 75 9.79 2.45 9.53
N ALA A 76 11.06 2.08 9.65
CA ALA A 76 11.98 2.08 8.53
C ALA A 76 11.70 0.90 7.58
N ASP A 77 12.54 0.78 6.56
CA ASP A 77 12.34 -0.12 5.44
C ASP A 77 12.35 -1.60 5.86
N GLY A 78 11.64 -2.46 5.14
CA GLY A 78 11.77 -3.91 5.24
C GLY A 78 11.37 -4.53 6.58
N PHE A 79 10.57 -3.85 7.41
CA PHE A 79 10.23 -4.25 8.79
C PHE A 79 10.06 -5.75 9.01
N ALA A 80 9.28 -6.45 8.17
CA ALA A 80 9.19 -7.91 8.20
C ALA A 80 9.23 -8.54 6.80
N ARG A 81 9.98 -7.95 5.85
CA ARG A 81 10.09 -8.49 4.48
C ARG A 81 10.61 -9.93 4.48
N HIS A 82 10.15 -10.75 3.54
CA HIS A 82 10.62 -12.14 3.36
C HIS A 82 10.40 -13.07 4.57
N CYS A 83 9.37 -12.82 5.40
CA CYS A 83 8.97 -13.77 6.44
C CYS A 83 7.98 -14.80 5.88
N ASP A 84 8.48 -15.83 5.19
CA ASP A 84 7.65 -16.79 4.44
C ASP A 84 6.60 -17.55 5.29
N ALA A 85 6.85 -17.71 6.60
CA ALA A 85 5.93 -18.34 7.55
C ALA A 85 4.94 -17.37 8.22
N LEU A 86 5.08 -16.06 8.01
CA LEU A 86 4.26 -15.05 8.68
C LEU A 86 2.83 -15.11 8.16
N ARG A 87 1.88 -15.32 9.07
CA ARG A 87 0.44 -15.45 8.74
C ARG A 87 -0.43 -14.44 9.49
N ARG A 88 0.10 -13.78 10.52
CA ARG A 88 -0.62 -12.79 11.31
C ARG A 88 0.28 -11.60 11.61
N VAL A 89 -0.21 -10.40 11.27
CA VAL A 89 0.36 -9.12 11.68
C VAL A 89 -0.76 -8.30 12.30
N GLU A 90 -0.60 -7.88 13.54
CA GLU A 90 -1.62 -7.16 14.29
C GLU A 90 -1.06 -5.86 14.87
N PHE A 91 -1.75 -4.75 14.61
CA PHE A 91 -1.52 -3.47 15.26
C PHE A 91 -2.68 -3.18 16.20
N SER A 92 -2.38 -3.02 17.49
CA SER A 92 -3.38 -2.63 18.48
C SER A 92 -3.95 -1.24 18.15
N ALA A 93 -5.14 -0.92 18.69
CA ALA A 93 -5.70 0.43 18.57
C ALA A 93 -4.73 1.51 19.05
N ARG A 94 -3.96 1.24 20.11
CA ARG A 94 -2.95 2.16 20.64
C ARG A 94 -1.76 2.31 19.69
N ALA A 95 -1.28 1.21 19.10
CA ALA A 95 -0.17 1.26 18.15
C ALA A 95 -0.55 2.08 16.90
N ARG A 96 -1.77 1.88 16.36
CA ARG A 96 -2.26 2.59 15.16
C ARG A 96 -2.22 4.10 15.27
N GLN A 97 -2.46 4.66 16.46
CA GLN A 97 -2.49 6.11 16.69
C GLN A 97 -1.10 6.76 16.66
N GLY A 98 -0.03 6.00 16.86
CA GLY A 98 1.34 6.53 16.85
C GLY A 98 2.02 6.49 15.48
N ILE A 99 1.54 5.68 14.54
CA ILE A 99 2.24 5.43 13.27
C ILE A 99 2.09 6.63 12.34
N ARG A 100 3.22 7.27 12.00
CA ARG A 100 3.29 8.40 11.08
C ARG A 100 3.83 8.03 9.72
N GLU A 101 4.85 7.20 9.68
CA GLU A 101 5.56 6.86 8.46
C GLU A 101 5.87 5.37 8.41
N ILE A 102 5.69 4.80 7.22
CA ILE A 102 6.03 3.40 6.92
C ILE A 102 7.02 3.38 5.75
N GLY A 103 8.17 2.75 5.96
CA GLY A 103 9.24 2.62 4.97
C GLY A 103 8.96 1.66 3.82
N TRP A 104 9.92 1.57 2.89
CA TRP A 104 9.88 0.70 1.72
C TRP A 104 9.76 -0.76 2.11
N SER A 105 8.97 -1.56 1.39
CA SER A 105 8.94 -3.02 1.51
C SER A 105 8.57 -3.51 2.91
N PHE A 106 7.85 -2.69 3.68
CA PHE A 106 7.48 -2.93 5.08
C PHE A 106 7.03 -4.37 5.36
N LEU A 107 6.16 -4.91 4.50
CA LEU A 107 5.59 -6.25 4.56
C LEU A 107 5.63 -6.94 3.18
N ALA A 108 6.70 -6.69 2.41
CA ALA A 108 6.87 -7.30 1.09
C ALA A 108 7.20 -8.79 1.16
N GLN A 109 6.81 -9.53 0.12
CA GLN A 109 7.13 -10.95 -0.07
C GLN A 109 6.59 -11.83 1.07
N LEU A 110 5.39 -11.52 1.53
CA LEU A 110 4.67 -12.29 2.54
C LEU A 110 3.58 -13.17 1.93
N ARG A 111 3.09 -14.13 2.71
CA ARG A 111 1.96 -14.98 2.35
C ARG A 111 0.78 -14.75 3.32
N LEU A 112 0.53 -13.47 3.64
CA LEU A 112 -0.65 -13.05 4.40
C LEU A 112 -1.89 -13.17 3.50
N THR A 113 -3.00 -13.62 4.08
CA THR A 113 -4.29 -13.63 3.38
C THR A 113 -5.08 -12.35 3.58
N GLU A 114 -4.90 -11.71 4.74
CA GLU A 114 -5.50 -10.44 5.07
C GLU A 114 -4.59 -9.58 5.95
N ILE A 115 -4.83 -8.28 5.95
CA ILE A 115 -4.26 -7.33 6.90
C ILE A 115 -5.24 -6.19 7.16
N ASP A 116 -5.23 -5.67 8.38
CA ASP A 116 -5.97 -4.48 8.76
C ASP A 116 -5.04 -3.38 9.25
N LEU A 117 -5.03 -2.27 8.50
CA LEU A 117 -4.24 -1.07 8.71
C LEU A 117 -5.15 0.16 8.82
N SER A 118 -6.42 -0.05 9.13
CA SER A 118 -7.41 1.01 9.26
C SER A 118 -7.18 1.83 10.53
N ASP A 119 -7.70 3.05 10.57
CA ASP A 119 -7.62 3.96 11.72
C ASP A 119 -6.19 4.37 12.11
N MET A 120 -5.23 4.33 11.17
CA MET A 120 -3.91 4.97 11.35
C MET A 120 -4.02 6.46 11.01
N THR A 121 -4.71 7.21 11.88
CA THR A 121 -5.14 8.60 11.61
C THR A 121 -3.99 9.61 11.49
N GLU A 122 -2.81 9.26 12.01
CA GLU A 122 -1.60 10.06 11.95
C GLU A 122 -0.64 9.66 10.81
N LEU A 123 -0.97 8.61 10.05
CA LEU A 123 -0.15 8.12 8.93
C LEU A 123 -0.14 9.15 7.79
N THR A 124 1.05 9.61 7.41
CA THR A 124 1.24 10.60 6.35
C THR A 124 1.86 10.01 5.09
N SER A 125 2.67 8.96 5.23
CA SER A 125 3.40 8.36 4.11
C SER A 125 3.50 6.84 4.19
N ILE A 126 3.40 6.22 3.02
CA ILE A 126 3.73 4.81 2.80
C ILE A 126 4.77 4.73 1.69
N GLY A 127 5.92 4.13 2.02
CA GLY A 127 7.04 3.93 1.11
C GLY A 127 6.75 2.90 0.01
N MET A 128 7.70 2.84 -0.93
CA MET A 128 7.61 1.97 -2.11
C MET A 128 7.31 0.52 -1.70
N GLY A 129 6.68 -0.26 -2.57
CA GLY A 129 6.63 -1.73 -2.45
C GLY A 129 6.04 -2.26 -1.14
N PHE A 130 5.27 -1.45 -0.40
CA PHE A 130 4.77 -1.69 0.96
C PHE A 130 4.39 -3.15 1.24
N MET A 131 3.59 -3.74 0.36
CA MET A 131 3.20 -5.15 0.39
C MET A 131 3.29 -5.78 -1.01
N SER A 132 4.36 -5.44 -1.74
CA SER A 132 4.61 -6.05 -3.04
C SER A 132 4.91 -7.55 -2.93
N HIS A 133 4.59 -8.32 -3.97
CA HIS A 133 4.83 -9.76 -4.04
C HIS A 133 4.15 -10.58 -2.92
N CYS A 134 2.92 -10.23 -2.55
CA CYS A 134 2.12 -10.96 -1.55
C CYS A 134 1.04 -11.87 -2.18
N PRO A 135 1.37 -13.01 -2.82
CA PRO A 135 0.51 -13.82 -3.71
C PRO A 135 -0.84 -14.24 -3.11
N GLU A 136 -0.95 -14.33 -1.79
CA GLU A 136 -2.13 -14.84 -1.09
C GLU A 136 -3.03 -13.73 -0.53
N LEU A 137 -2.63 -12.47 -0.65
CA LEU A 137 -3.31 -11.34 -0.02
C LEU A 137 -4.62 -11.04 -0.73
N ARG A 138 -5.74 -11.33 -0.07
CA ARG A 138 -7.11 -11.18 -0.60
C ARG A 138 -7.86 -10.00 -0.02
N ASN A 139 -7.48 -9.55 1.18
CA ASN A 139 -8.16 -8.47 1.87
C ASN A 139 -7.16 -7.52 2.51
N VAL A 140 -7.23 -6.24 2.15
CA VAL A 140 -6.45 -5.17 2.75
C VAL A 140 -7.45 -4.13 3.22
N ARG A 141 -7.57 -3.96 4.55
CA ARG A 141 -8.43 -2.93 5.13
C ARG A 141 -7.59 -1.71 5.43
N MET A 142 -7.87 -0.62 4.72
CA MET A 142 -7.17 0.65 4.83
C MET A 142 -8.16 1.80 4.73
N HIS A 143 -9.00 1.94 5.75
CA HIS A 143 -9.92 3.07 5.85
C HIS A 143 -9.56 4.01 6.98
N ASN A 144 -10.08 5.24 6.92
CA ASN A 144 -9.84 6.28 7.91
C ASN A 144 -8.34 6.63 8.05
N LEU A 145 -7.74 7.03 6.91
CA LEU A 145 -6.36 7.51 6.78
C LEU A 145 -6.34 8.98 6.33
N PRO A 146 -6.99 9.91 7.07
CA PRO A 146 -7.29 11.26 6.59
C PRO A 146 -6.05 12.11 6.31
N ARG A 147 -4.89 11.75 6.86
CA ARG A 147 -3.61 12.46 6.70
C ARG A 147 -2.66 11.82 5.70
N LEU A 148 -3.04 10.71 5.07
CA LEU A 148 -2.20 10.02 4.10
C LEU A 148 -2.06 10.88 2.84
N THR A 149 -0.89 11.49 2.66
CA THR A 149 -0.60 12.38 1.52
C THR A 149 0.21 11.71 0.44
N THR A 150 0.97 10.67 0.79
CA THR A 150 1.93 10.02 -0.11
C THR A 150 1.81 8.50 -0.02
N VAL A 151 1.58 7.87 -1.17
CA VAL A 151 1.81 6.44 -1.35
C VAL A 151 2.70 6.25 -2.57
N ASP A 152 3.86 5.69 -2.33
CA ASP A 152 4.93 5.57 -3.31
C ASP A 152 4.74 4.34 -4.22
N ASP A 153 5.71 4.11 -5.10
CA ASP A 153 5.63 3.15 -6.20
C ASP A 153 5.35 1.72 -5.74
N SER A 154 4.70 0.92 -6.60
CA SER A 154 4.52 -0.53 -6.41
C SER A 154 3.83 -0.93 -5.09
N PHE A 155 3.03 -0.05 -4.51
CA PHE A 155 2.35 -0.21 -3.22
C PHE A 155 1.87 -1.65 -2.89
N LEU A 156 1.04 -2.24 -3.74
CA LEU A 156 0.60 -3.65 -3.66
C LEU A 156 0.94 -4.44 -4.95
N GLY A 157 1.99 -4.02 -5.65
CA GLY A 157 2.37 -4.59 -6.94
C GLY A 157 2.82 -6.05 -6.87
N TYR A 158 2.69 -6.79 -7.98
CA TYR A 158 3.27 -8.12 -8.19
C TYR A 158 2.82 -9.24 -7.23
N GLY A 159 1.67 -9.15 -6.57
CA GLY A 159 1.25 -10.28 -5.75
C GLY A 159 -0.13 -10.27 -5.15
N ALA A 160 -0.87 -9.16 -5.15
CA ALA A 160 -2.13 -9.19 -4.44
C ALA A 160 -3.18 -10.06 -5.18
N SER A 161 -3.73 -11.06 -4.49
CA SER A 161 -4.95 -11.79 -4.90
C SER A 161 -6.22 -11.00 -4.54
N LEU A 162 -6.15 -9.67 -4.58
CA LEU A 162 -7.25 -8.75 -4.30
C LEU A 162 -8.26 -8.81 -5.43
N GLU A 163 -9.53 -9.00 -5.12
CA GLU A 163 -10.61 -8.91 -6.12
C GLU A 163 -11.16 -7.48 -6.26
N VAL A 164 -11.04 -6.67 -5.19
CA VAL A 164 -11.46 -5.26 -5.10
C VAL A 164 -10.40 -4.49 -4.32
N PHE A 165 -10.26 -3.19 -4.62
CA PHE A 165 -9.46 -2.24 -3.86
C PHE A 165 -10.35 -1.07 -3.41
N ASP A 166 -10.20 -0.63 -2.16
CA ASP A 166 -11.01 0.43 -1.54
C ASP A 166 -10.12 1.63 -1.15
N TRP A 167 -10.57 2.83 -1.52
CA TRP A 167 -9.90 4.11 -1.28
C TRP A 167 -10.50 4.89 -0.10
N ALA A 168 -11.55 4.36 0.55
CA ALA A 168 -12.33 5.08 1.53
C ALA A 168 -11.48 5.69 2.64
N GLY A 169 -11.63 7.00 2.87
CA GLY A 169 -10.94 7.73 3.93
C GLY A 169 -9.49 8.09 3.62
N TRP A 170 -9.09 8.11 2.34
CA TRP A 170 -7.78 8.61 1.88
C TRP A 170 -7.88 10.08 1.44
N ASP A 171 -8.47 10.91 2.29
CA ASP A 171 -8.97 12.25 1.94
C ASP A 171 -7.88 13.27 1.56
N SER A 172 -6.61 12.96 1.82
CA SER A 172 -5.47 13.83 1.53
C SER A 172 -4.57 13.30 0.40
N LEU A 173 -4.83 12.10 -0.14
CA LEU A 173 -3.98 11.52 -1.18
C LEU A 173 -4.23 12.22 -2.51
N THR A 174 -3.21 12.88 -3.05
CA THR A 174 -3.33 13.62 -4.32
C THR A 174 -2.80 12.86 -5.52
N THR A 175 -1.87 11.92 -5.32
CA THR A 175 -1.24 11.17 -6.40
C THR A 175 -0.98 9.73 -5.97
N THR A 176 -1.15 8.79 -6.92
CA THR A 176 -0.63 7.42 -6.75
C THR A 176 0.76 7.31 -7.38
N GLY A 177 1.69 6.65 -6.69
CA GLY A 177 2.98 6.29 -7.29
C GLY A 177 2.82 5.35 -8.49
N PRO A 178 3.74 5.36 -9.46
CA PRO A 178 3.86 4.34 -10.48
C PRO A 178 3.68 2.90 -9.98
N MET A 179 3.09 2.03 -10.82
CA MET A 179 2.92 0.61 -10.54
C MET A 179 2.09 0.28 -9.28
N PHE A 180 1.31 1.24 -8.76
CA PHE A 180 0.53 1.15 -7.52
C PHE A 180 -0.13 -0.22 -7.23
N LEU A 181 -0.87 -0.78 -8.20
CA LEU A 181 -1.51 -2.10 -8.15
C LEU A 181 -1.09 -2.97 -9.36
N CYS A 182 0.13 -2.80 -9.88
CA CYS A 182 0.58 -3.55 -11.04
C CYS A 182 0.53 -5.07 -10.79
N TYR A 183 0.16 -5.85 -11.81
CA TYR A 183 0.05 -7.30 -11.71
C TYR A 183 -0.90 -7.81 -10.60
N ALA A 184 -1.89 -7.01 -10.19
CA ALA A 184 -3.00 -7.46 -9.34
C ALA A 184 -3.96 -8.35 -10.16
N ARG A 185 -3.50 -9.53 -10.56
CA ARG A 185 -4.16 -10.44 -11.52
C ARG A 185 -5.50 -11.02 -11.04
N ALA A 186 -5.84 -10.84 -9.78
CA ALA A 186 -7.15 -11.21 -9.24
C ALA A 186 -8.16 -10.06 -9.26
N LEU A 187 -7.72 -8.82 -9.47
CA LEU A 187 -8.54 -7.62 -9.36
C LEU A 187 -9.60 -7.63 -10.46
N ARG A 188 -10.88 -7.57 -10.06
CA ARG A 188 -12.02 -7.61 -10.98
C ARG A 188 -12.65 -6.24 -11.16
N ARG A 189 -12.63 -5.41 -10.13
CA ARG A 189 -13.26 -4.10 -10.12
C ARG A 189 -12.40 -3.08 -9.40
N ILE A 190 -12.40 -1.86 -9.89
CA ILE A 190 -11.86 -0.70 -9.20
C ILE A 190 -12.81 0.48 -9.34
N ASP A 191 -13.15 1.11 -8.22
CA ASP A 191 -14.01 2.29 -8.15
C ASP A 191 -13.22 3.46 -7.56
N PHE A 192 -13.05 4.52 -8.35
CA PHE A 192 -12.33 5.73 -7.93
C PHE A 192 -13.23 6.76 -7.22
N SER A 193 -14.53 6.49 -7.05
CA SER A 193 -15.49 7.46 -6.48
C SER A 193 -15.08 7.95 -5.09
N ALA A 194 -14.53 7.07 -4.26
CA ALA A 194 -14.03 7.42 -2.92
C ALA A 194 -12.76 8.29 -2.95
N ALA A 195 -12.00 8.29 -4.05
CA ALA A 195 -10.80 9.11 -4.22
C ALA A 195 -11.10 10.51 -4.79
N ALA A 196 -12.37 10.82 -5.07
CA ALA A 196 -12.80 12.04 -5.77
C ALA A 196 -12.50 13.35 -5.02
N ALA A 197 -12.35 13.30 -3.70
CA ALA A 197 -12.12 14.48 -2.88
C ALA A 197 -10.74 15.12 -3.14
N SER A 198 -9.72 14.31 -3.45
CA SER A 198 -8.32 14.76 -3.42
C SER A 198 -7.46 14.31 -4.60
N LEU A 199 -7.80 13.21 -5.29
CA LEU A 199 -6.91 12.61 -6.28
C LEU A 199 -6.80 13.50 -7.53
N GLN A 200 -5.57 13.97 -7.80
CA GLN A 200 -5.21 14.84 -8.92
C GLN A 200 -4.39 14.12 -10.00
N ALA A 201 -3.73 13.01 -9.68
CA ALA A 201 -2.98 12.24 -10.65
C ALA A 201 -3.02 10.73 -10.36
N ILE A 202 -3.26 9.96 -11.42
CA ILE A 202 -3.07 8.51 -11.43
C ILE A 202 -1.70 8.23 -12.03
N GLY A 203 -0.88 7.46 -11.30
CA GLY A 203 0.48 7.11 -11.68
C GLY A 203 0.55 6.29 -12.97
N GLU A 204 1.78 6.11 -13.46
CA GLU A 204 2.05 5.27 -14.62
C GLU A 204 1.90 3.80 -14.21
N LYS A 205 1.40 2.93 -15.11
CA LYS A 205 1.33 1.49 -14.88
C LYS A 205 0.51 1.08 -13.64
N THR A 206 -0.37 1.96 -13.11
CA THR A 206 -1.12 1.70 -11.87
C THR A 206 -1.84 0.35 -11.90
N LEU A 207 -2.40 -0.06 -13.04
CA LEU A 207 -3.17 -1.28 -13.22
C LEU A 207 -2.64 -2.15 -14.39
N ILE A 208 -1.35 -2.05 -14.72
CA ILE A 208 -0.75 -2.89 -15.76
C ILE A 208 -0.88 -4.38 -15.40
N HIS A 209 -1.21 -5.24 -16.36
CA HIS A 209 -1.40 -6.70 -16.17
C HIS A 209 -2.42 -7.06 -15.06
N CYS A 210 -3.46 -6.24 -14.87
CA CYS A 210 -4.64 -6.64 -14.11
C CYS A 210 -5.56 -7.50 -14.99
N ASP A 211 -5.12 -8.73 -15.29
CA ASP A 211 -5.66 -9.58 -16.35
C ASP A 211 -7.13 -10.01 -16.16
N LYS A 212 -7.70 -9.86 -14.95
CA LYS A 212 -9.11 -10.14 -14.61
C LYS A 212 -9.97 -8.90 -14.39
N LEU A 213 -9.43 -7.71 -14.64
CA LEU A 213 -10.14 -6.45 -14.43
C LEU A 213 -11.27 -6.32 -15.44
N GLU A 214 -12.51 -6.38 -14.96
CA GLU A 214 -13.73 -6.34 -15.76
C GLU A 214 -14.37 -4.95 -15.73
N CYS A 215 -14.10 -4.15 -14.70
CA CYS A 215 -14.77 -2.87 -14.47
C CYS A 215 -13.83 -1.81 -13.87
N VAL A 216 -13.82 -0.64 -14.49
CA VAL A 216 -13.21 0.59 -13.96
C VAL A 216 -14.30 1.64 -13.89
N GLU A 217 -14.62 2.09 -12.68
CA GLU A 217 -15.70 3.05 -12.42
C GLU A 217 -15.23 4.22 -11.55
N GLY A 218 -16.06 5.24 -11.39
CA GLY A 218 -15.75 6.40 -10.55
C GLY A 218 -14.78 7.42 -11.15
N LEU A 219 -14.18 7.17 -12.32
CA LEU A 219 -13.30 8.16 -12.99
C LEU A 219 -14.03 9.50 -13.26
N THR A 220 -15.32 9.45 -13.58
CA THR A 220 -16.18 10.63 -13.80
C THR A 220 -16.37 11.49 -12.54
N ALA A 221 -16.15 10.92 -11.36
CA ALA A 221 -16.23 11.63 -10.09
C ALA A 221 -14.95 12.43 -9.79
N LEU A 222 -13.83 12.13 -10.44
CA LEU A 222 -12.52 12.72 -10.17
C LEU A 222 -12.38 14.13 -10.80
N ARG A 223 -13.13 15.12 -10.31
CA ARG A 223 -13.23 16.46 -10.93
C ARG A 223 -11.91 17.25 -10.94
N HIS A 224 -10.98 16.91 -10.05
CA HIS A 224 -9.66 17.53 -9.93
C HIS A 224 -8.53 16.72 -10.58
N LEU A 225 -8.85 15.60 -11.24
CA LEU A 225 -7.87 14.77 -11.92
C LEU A 225 -7.29 15.52 -13.13
N ARG A 226 -5.97 15.66 -13.13
CA ARG A 226 -5.18 16.36 -14.16
C ARG A 226 -4.38 15.42 -15.04
N ARG A 227 -4.01 14.24 -14.53
CA ARG A 227 -3.16 13.27 -15.24
C ARG A 227 -3.63 11.84 -15.00
N ILE A 228 -3.71 11.08 -16.09
CA ILE A 228 -3.65 9.61 -16.08
C ILE A 228 -2.32 9.23 -16.72
N GLY A 229 -1.47 8.50 -16.00
CA GLY A 229 -0.14 8.12 -16.45
C GLY A 229 -0.13 7.13 -17.62
N ASP A 230 1.06 6.94 -18.18
CA ASP A 230 1.34 5.97 -19.24
C ASP A 230 1.04 4.55 -18.76
N ASP A 231 0.65 3.66 -19.68
CA ASP A 231 0.38 2.24 -19.44
C ASP A 231 -0.63 1.96 -18.31
N PHE A 232 -1.49 2.92 -17.95
CA PHE A 232 -2.43 2.85 -16.82
C PHE A 232 -3.14 1.49 -16.68
N LEU A 233 -3.79 1.02 -17.76
CA LEU A 233 -4.52 -0.25 -17.88
C LEU A 233 -3.87 -1.17 -18.92
N PHE A 234 -2.56 -1.03 -19.18
CA PHE A 234 -1.89 -1.84 -20.18
C PHE A 234 -2.10 -3.33 -19.90
N HIS A 235 -2.55 -4.09 -20.89
CA HIS A 235 -2.85 -5.52 -20.77
C HIS A 235 -3.97 -5.87 -19.76
N ALA A 236 -4.97 -4.98 -19.56
CA ALA A 236 -6.22 -5.34 -18.87
C ALA A 236 -7.16 -6.13 -19.81
N VAL A 237 -6.77 -7.38 -20.13
CA VAL A 237 -7.33 -8.16 -21.24
C VAL A 237 -8.82 -8.51 -21.12
N THR A 238 -9.42 -8.45 -19.94
CA THR A 238 -10.86 -8.71 -19.70
C THR A 238 -11.74 -7.46 -19.73
N LEU A 239 -11.16 -6.25 -19.68
CA LEU A 239 -11.91 -5.01 -19.60
C LEU A 239 -12.69 -4.79 -20.91
N THR A 240 -14.01 -4.61 -20.83
CA THR A 240 -14.85 -4.46 -22.03
C THR A 240 -15.25 -3.03 -22.34
N GLU A 241 -15.36 -2.18 -21.32
CA GLU A 241 -15.73 -0.77 -21.47
C GLU A 241 -14.88 0.11 -20.56
N LEU A 242 -14.51 1.29 -21.05
CA LEU A 242 -13.84 2.33 -20.27
C LEU A 242 -14.40 3.69 -20.65
N GLU A 243 -14.79 4.48 -19.64
CA GLU A 243 -15.28 5.84 -19.80
C GLU A 243 -14.38 6.83 -19.06
N VAL A 244 -13.76 7.72 -19.82
CA VAL A 244 -13.02 8.89 -19.34
C VAL A 244 -13.82 10.12 -19.75
N ALA A 245 -14.85 10.44 -18.97
CA ALA A 245 -15.79 11.50 -19.29
C ALA A 245 -16.02 12.48 -18.14
N GLY A 246 -16.30 13.74 -18.48
CA GLY A 246 -16.71 14.75 -17.49
C GLY A 246 -15.63 15.08 -16.47
N ILE A 247 -14.35 15.01 -16.88
CA ILE A 247 -13.16 15.31 -16.07
C ILE A 247 -12.60 16.67 -16.52
N PRO A 248 -13.06 17.80 -15.94
CA PRO A 248 -12.82 19.14 -16.49
C PRO A 248 -11.37 19.61 -16.40
N GLU A 249 -10.62 19.14 -15.40
CA GLU A 249 -9.21 19.49 -15.18
C GLU A 249 -8.22 18.53 -15.87
N LEU A 250 -8.69 17.47 -16.56
CA LEU A 250 -7.80 16.49 -17.18
C LEU A 250 -6.99 17.15 -18.29
N ARG A 251 -5.66 17.12 -18.16
CA ARG A 251 -4.72 17.70 -19.14
C ARG A 251 -3.92 16.66 -19.88
N TRP A 252 -3.62 15.55 -19.21
CA TRP A 252 -2.75 14.50 -19.71
C TRP A 252 -3.40 13.14 -19.62
N LEU A 253 -3.44 12.45 -20.75
CA LEU A 253 -3.77 11.03 -20.83
C LEU A 253 -2.57 10.30 -21.45
N GLY A 254 -1.96 9.40 -20.69
CA GLY A 254 -0.67 8.80 -21.01
C GLY A 254 -0.66 7.91 -22.25
N SER A 255 0.55 7.63 -22.73
CA SER A 255 0.74 6.67 -23.82
C SER A 255 0.34 5.28 -23.37
N GLN A 256 -0.30 4.51 -24.26
CA GLN A 256 -0.69 3.12 -24.04
C GLN A 256 -1.58 2.90 -22.81
N PHE A 257 -2.28 3.95 -22.34
CA PHE A 257 -3.04 3.91 -21.09
C PHE A 257 -4.13 2.82 -21.05
N ALA A 258 -4.56 2.30 -22.20
CA ALA A 258 -5.48 1.17 -22.34
C ALA A 258 -5.07 0.25 -23.50
N ALA A 259 -3.76 0.20 -23.83
CA ALA A 259 -3.25 -0.68 -24.87
C ALA A 259 -3.32 -2.15 -24.43
N GLU A 260 -3.39 -3.07 -25.41
CA GLU A 260 -3.51 -4.51 -25.18
C GLU A 260 -4.71 -4.95 -24.32
N CYS A 261 -5.73 -4.08 -24.20
CA CYS A 261 -7.02 -4.45 -23.63
C CYS A 261 -7.86 -5.18 -24.70
N TRP A 262 -7.50 -6.43 -25.04
CA TRP A 262 -8.05 -7.13 -26.21
C TRP A 262 -9.56 -7.36 -26.19
N SER A 263 -10.21 -7.31 -25.02
CA SER A 263 -11.67 -7.39 -24.89
C SER A 263 -12.39 -6.04 -24.92
N LEU A 264 -11.66 -4.92 -25.01
CA LEU A 264 -12.22 -3.57 -24.93
C LEU A 264 -13.04 -3.26 -26.20
N ARG A 265 -14.35 -3.13 -26.04
CA ARG A 265 -15.31 -2.85 -27.12
C ARG A 265 -15.70 -1.38 -27.19
N ARG A 266 -15.62 -0.68 -26.05
CA ARG A 266 -15.97 0.73 -25.94
C ARG A 266 -14.92 1.46 -25.12
N LEU A 267 -14.29 2.42 -25.76
CA LEU A 267 -13.51 3.45 -25.09
C LEU A 267 -14.13 4.81 -25.42
N ALA A 268 -14.56 5.54 -24.40
CA ALA A 268 -15.10 6.88 -24.55
C ALA A 268 -14.23 7.91 -23.82
N VAL A 269 -13.70 8.88 -24.57
CA VAL A 269 -13.04 10.07 -24.03
C VAL A 269 -13.82 11.29 -24.49
N ARG A 270 -14.52 11.98 -23.58
CA ARG A 270 -15.42 13.11 -23.91
C ARG A 270 -15.56 14.06 -22.73
N ASP A 271 -16.04 15.27 -22.98
CA ASP A 271 -16.30 16.25 -21.91
C ASP A 271 -15.08 16.52 -21.00
N THR A 272 -13.88 16.49 -21.58
CA THR A 272 -12.58 16.81 -20.96
C THR A 272 -11.95 18.03 -21.64
N PRO A 273 -12.49 19.26 -21.43
CA PRO A 273 -12.14 20.45 -22.21
C PRO A 273 -10.70 20.92 -22.07
N GLN A 274 -9.99 20.53 -21.00
CA GLN A 274 -8.58 20.89 -20.78
C GLN A 274 -7.60 19.83 -21.31
N LEU A 275 -8.07 18.76 -21.96
CA LEU A 275 -7.20 17.69 -22.43
C LEU A 275 -6.28 18.20 -23.54
N GLN A 276 -4.99 18.28 -23.24
CA GLN A 276 -3.96 18.84 -24.12
C GLN A 276 -3.14 17.73 -24.77
N GLU A 277 -2.75 16.73 -23.97
CA GLU A 277 -1.93 15.63 -24.44
C GLU A 277 -2.67 14.31 -24.32
N VAL A 278 -2.62 13.58 -25.42
CA VAL A 278 -3.18 12.25 -25.55
C VAL A 278 -2.06 11.38 -26.13
N GLY A 279 -1.50 10.50 -25.30
CA GLY A 279 -0.37 9.65 -25.66
C GLY A 279 -0.69 8.66 -26.77
N ARG A 280 0.32 7.97 -27.31
CA ARG A 280 0.13 7.05 -28.46
C ARG A 280 -0.39 5.69 -28.00
N GLY A 281 -0.96 4.89 -28.91
CA GLY A 281 -1.28 3.47 -28.63
C GLY A 281 -2.72 3.18 -28.19
N PHE A 282 -3.71 3.83 -28.80
CA PHE A 282 -5.15 3.55 -28.63
C PHE A 282 -5.68 2.34 -29.44
N GLY A 283 -4.78 1.53 -30.01
CA GLY A 283 -5.11 0.51 -31.02
C GLY A 283 -4.99 -0.91 -30.49
#